data_AF-A0A915MPV5-F1
#
_entry.id   AF-A0A915MPV5-F1
#
_cell.length_a   1.000
_cell.length_b   1.000
_cell.length_c   1.000
_cell.angle_alpha   90.00
_cell.angle_beta   90.00
_cell.angle_gamma   90.00
#
_symmetry.space_group_name_H-M   'P 1'
#
loop_
_entity.id
_entity.type
_entity.pdbx_description
1 polymer ?
#
loop_
_entity_poly.entity_id
_entity_poly.type
_entity_poly.pdbx_seq_one_letter_code
_entity_poly.pdbx_strand_id
1 'polypeptide(L)'
;IAMKNIVEPNQHKLSTKLLREIADSQQPFNLEIYHEMFPFADQYLIILPSTLRNVFISLLCMTAVALLLIPSLPSAILIILSIISIATGVFGYMTFWGVNLDA
;
A
#
# COMPACT_ATOMS: atom_id res chain seq x y z
N ILE A 1 -3.84 -13.38 25.79
CA ILE A 1 -5.10 -13.64 25.05
C ILE A 1 -5.10 -12.92 23.69
N ALA A 2 -4.60 -11.68 23.59
CA ALA A 2 -4.53 -10.93 22.31
C ALA A 2 -3.37 -11.30 21.35
N MET A 3 -2.29 -11.96 21.82
CA MET A 3 -1.12 -12.32 20.99
C MET A 3 -0.71 -13.80 21.08
N LYS A 4 -1.69 -14.73 21.11
CA LYS A 4 -1.39 -16.17 21.11
C LYS A 4 -1.56 -16.72 19.70
N ASN A 5 -0.56 -17.44 19.19
CA ASN A 5 -0.53 -18.04 17.84
C ASN A 5 -0.72 -17.04 16.70
N ILE A 6 0.01 -15.92 16.72
CA ILE A 6 0.06 -15.03 15.56
C ILE A 6 1.11 -15.57 14.58
N VAL A 7 0.67 -15.96 13.38
CA VAL A 7 1.53 -16.51 12.32
C VAL A 7 1.49 -15.64 11.06
N GLU A 8 0.35 -14.97 10.83
CA GLU A 8 0.13 -14.20 9.61
C GLU A 8 0.27 -12.69 9.83
N PRO A 9 0.86 -11.92 8.88
CA PRO A 9 1.00 -10.46 8.97
C PRO A 9 -0.30 -9.71 9.27
N ASN A 10 -1.42 -10.20 8.73
CA ASN A 10 -2.75 -9.64 8.96
C ASN A 10 -3.17 -9.75 10.43
N GLN A 11 -2.83 -10.86 11.08
CA GLN A 11 -3.14 -11.07 12.50
C GLN A 11 -2.27 -10.17 13.38
N HIS A 12 -1.00 -9.97 13.04
CA HIS A 12 -0.13 -9.01 13.75
C HIS A 12 -0.72 -7.59 13.71
N LYS A 13 -1.15 -7.14 12.53
CA LYS A 13 -1.82 -5.85 12.32
C LYS A 13 -3.10 -5.71 13.14
N LEU A 14 -3.94 -6.74 13.19
CA LEU A 14 -5.18 -6.72 13.97
C LEU A 14 -4.93 -6.72 15.47
N SER A 15 -4.00 -7.54 15.96
CA SER A 15 -3.61 -7.56 17.37
C SER A 15 -3.06 -6.21 17.84
N THR A 16 -2.21 -5.56 17.04
CA THR A 16 -1.70 -4.22 17.36
C THR A 16 -2.82 -3.18 17.44
N LYS A 17 -3.78 -3.20 16.50
CA LYS A 17 -4.95 -2.30 16.55
C LYS A 17 -5.81 -2.50 17.78
N LEU A 18 -6.16 -3.75 18.09
CA LEU A 18 -7.00 -4.08 19.25
C LEU A 18 -6.33 -3.68 20.56
N LEU A 19 -5.03 -3.91 20.69
CA LEU A 19 -4.29 -3.51 21.89
C LEU A 19 -4.30 -1.99 22.07
N ARG A 20 -4.04 -1.22 21.00
CA ARG A 20 -4.10 0.24 21.05
C ARG A 20 -5.52 0.75 21.38
N GLU A 21 -6.55 0.18 20.78
CA GLU A 21 -7.95 0.55 21.07
C GLU A 21 -8.36 0.29 22.53
N ILE A 22 -7.86 -0.79 23.13
CA ILE A 22 -8.07 -1.09 24.56
C ILE A 22 -7.33 -0.07 25.45
N ALA A 23 -6.09 0.30 25.10
CA ALA A 23 -5.37 1.34 25.83
C ALA A 23 -6.07 2.69 25.76
N ASP A 24 -6.57 3.08 24.58
CA ASP A 24 -7.23 4.37 24.36
C ASP A 24 -8.62 4.44 25.03
N SER A 25 -9.36 3.32 25.09
CA SER A 25 -10.73 3.29 25.62
C SER A 25 -10.85 3.14 27.13
N GLN A 26 -9.82 2.59 27.79
CA GLN A 26 -9.91 2.20 29.20
C GLN A 26 -9.25 3.19 30.17
N GLN A 27 -8.54 4.23 29.69
CA GLN A 27 -7.72 5.07 30.57
C GLN A 27 -7.84 6.59 30.31
N PRO A 28 -7.84 7.42 31.38
CA PRO A 28 -7.84 8.88 31.26
C PRO A 28 -6.46 9.47 30.91
N PHE A 29 -5.45 8.62 30.72
CA PHE A 29 -4.08 9.02 30.42
C PHE A 29 -3.69 8.50 29.03
N ASN A 30 -2.79 9.20 28.34
CA ASN A 30 -2.30 8.79 27.04
C ASN A 30 -1.29 7.65 27.21
N LEU A 31 -1.73 6.39 27.04
CA LEU A 31 -0.86 5.22 27.12
C LEU A 31 -0.46 4.73 25.73
N GLU A 32 0.83 4.59 25.51
CA GLU A 32 1.38 3.92 24.32
C GLU A 32 1.81 2.50 24.68
N ILE A 33 1.29 1.51 23.93
CA ILE A 33 1.71 0.11 24.07
C ILE A 33 2.86 -0.13 23.10
N TYR A 34 4.00 -0.59 23.64
CA TYR A 34 5.15 -0.99 22.86
C TYR A 34 5.32 -2.51 22.84
N HIS A 35 5.62 -3.05 21.66
CA HIS A 35 6.05 -4.42 21.45
C HIS A 35 6.99 -4.47 20.24
N GLU A 36 8.02 -5.31 20.28
CA GLU A 36 9.07 -5.38 19.25
C GLU A 36 8.53 -5.65 17.83
N MET A 37 7.38 -6.32 17.74
CA MET A 37 6.75 -6.66 16.46
C MET A 37 5.84 -5.57 15.87
N PHE A 38 5.48 -4.54 16.65
CA PHE A 38 4.54 -3.50 16.20
C PHE A 38 5.04 -2.66 15.03
N PRO A 39 6.34 -2.32 14.91
CA PRO A 39 6.83 -1.60 13.73
C PRO A 39 6.56 -2.33 12.41
N PHE A 40 6.68 -3.67 12.40
CA PHE A 40 6.38 -4.47 11.21
C PHE A 40 4.88 -4.47 10.90
N ALA A 41 4.04 -4.63 11.92
CA ALA A 41 2.58 -4.55 11.77
C ALA A 41 2.11 -3.19 11.22
N ASP A 42 2.75 -2.10 11.65
CA ASP A 42 2.48 -0.75 11.17
C ASP A 42 2.97 -0.54 9.72
N GLN A 43 4.08 -1.15 9.32
CA GLN A 43 4.53 -1.15 7.93
C GLN A 43 3.45 -1.77 7.01
N TYR A 44 2.90 -2.94 7.36
CA TYR A 44 1.82 -3.58 6.60
C TYR A 44 0.52 -2.74 6.52
N LEU A 45 0.30 -1.82 7.47
CA LEU A 45 -0.81 -0.86 7.37
C LEU A 45 -0.56 0.21 6.29
N ILE A 46 0.70 0.59 6.10
CA ILE A 46 1.11 1.73 5.28
C ILE A 46 1.49 1.31 3.85
N ILE A 47 1.88 0.06 3.61
CA ILE A 47 2.31 -0.45 2.29
C ILE A 47 1.25 -0.22 1.22
N LEU A 48 0.02 -0.70 1.42
CA LEU A 48 -1.03 -0.61 0.40
C LEU A 48 -1.35 0.84 -0.03
N PRO A 49 -1.66 1.78 0.90
CA PRO A 49 -1.94 3.16 0.50
C PRO A 49 -0.71 3.85 -0.09
N SER A 50 0.51 3.53 0.38
CA SER A 50 1.75 4.11 -0.14
C SER A 50 2.05 3.64 -1.55
N THR A 51 1.87 2.35 -1.84
CA THR A 51 2.04 1.79 -3.18
C THR A 51 1.04 2.40 -4.15
N LEU A 52 -0.24 2.47 -3.80
CA LEU A 52 -1.25 3.12 -4.64
C LEU A 52 -0.87 4.57 -4.93
N ARG A 53 -0.53 5.35 -3.90
CA ARG A 53 -0.08 6.73 -4.07
C ARG A 53 1.14 6.83 -4.99
N ASN A 54 2.15 5.98 -4.79
CA ASN A 54 3.37 5.99 -5.59
C ASN A 54 3.08 5.69 -7.07
N VAL A 55 2.23 4.70 -7.33
CA VAL A 55 1.79 4.32 -8.68
C VAL A 55 1.05 5.47 -9.35
N PHE A 56 0.13 6.13 -8.64
CA PHE A 56 -0.60 7.28 -9.17
C PHE A 56 0.33 8.44 -9.51
N ILE A 57 1.26 8.79 -8.61
CA ILE A 57 2.23 9.88 -8.84
C ILE A 57 3.14 9.54 -10.02
N SER A 58 3.63 8.30 -10.09
CA SER A 58 4.46 7.82 -11.19
C SER A 58 3.71 7.88 -12.53
N LEU A 59 2.46 7.43 -12.57
CA LEU A 59 1.64 7.45 -13.78
C LEU A 59 1.40 8.88 -14.29
N LEU A 60 1.11 9.81 -13.37
CA LEU A 60 0.95 11.23 -13.69
C LEU A 60 2.25 11.83 -14.25
N CYS A 61 3.37 11.53 -13.61
CA CYS A 61 4.68 12.01 -14.05
C CYS A 61 5.02 11.50 -15.46
N MET A 62 4.88 10.19 -15.71
CA MET A 62 5.14 9.57 -17.02
C MET A 62 4.23 10.15 -18.11
N THR A 63 2.95 10.36 -17.80
CA THR A 63 1.97 10.97 -18.71
C THR A 63 2.37 12.42 -19.04
N ALA A 64 2.73 13.21 -18.04
CA ALA A 64 3.14 14.61 -18.22
C ALA A 64 4.40 14.73 -19.09
N VAL A 65 5.41 13.88 -18.83
CA VAL A 65 6.64 13.84 -19.63
C VAL A 65 6.34 13.42 -21.07
N ALA A 66 5.50 12.40 -21.28
CA ALA A 66 5.11 11.95 -22.62
C ALA A 66 4.39 13.05 -23.42
N LEU A 67 3.47 13.80 -22.79
CA LEU A 67 2.77 14.91 -23.43
C LEU A 67 3.71 16.08 -23.79
N LEU A 68 4.73 16.34 -22.97
CA LEU A 68 5.70 17.41 -23.22
C LEU A 68 6.64 17.05 -24.38
N LEU A 69 7.12 15.80 -24.42
CA LEU A 69 8.11 15.37 -25.42
C LEU A 69 7.50 15.04 -26.79
N ILE A 70 6.22 14.67 -26.87
CA ILE A 70 5.60 14.18 -28.10
C ILE A 70 4.78 15.30 -28.75
N PRO A 71 5.21 15.84 -29.91
CA PRO A 71 4.53 16.96 -30.56
C PRO A 71 3.22 16.57 -31.26
N SER A 72 2.91 15.27 -31.39
CA SER A 72 1.69 14.76 -32.03
C SER A 72 0.71 14.18 -31.01
N LEU A 73 -0.45 14.83 -30.88
CA LEU A 73 -1.50 14.47 -29.94
C LEU A 73 -2.07 13.04 -30.09
N PRO A 74 -2.37 12.52 -31.30
CA PRO A 74 -2.91 11.16 -31.45
C PRO A 74 -1.92 10.08 -30.99
N SER A 75 -0.62 10.26 -31.27
CA SER A 75 0.43 9.33 -30.84
C SER A 75 0.60 9.35 -29.33
N ALA A 76 0.52 10.54 -28.70
CA ALA A 76 0.62 10.68 -27.26
C ALA A 76 -0.52 9.96 -26.52
N ILE A 77 -1.76 10.01 -27.03
CA ILE A 77 -2.91 9.30 -26.44
C ILE A 77 -2.68 7.79 -26.44
N LEU A 78 -2.19 7.22 -27.55
CA LEU A 78 -1.89 5.78 -27.62
C LEU A 78 -0.82 5.34 -26.61
N ILE A 79 0.19 6.19 -26.39
CA ILE A 79 1.24 5.93 -25.40
C ILE A 79 0.67 5.98 -23.98
N ILE A 80 -0.17 6.98 -23.66
CA ILE A 80 -0.83 7.07 -22.35
C ILE A 80 -1.69 5.82 -22.09
N LEU A 81 -2.47 5.38 -23.08
CA LEU A 81 -3.25 4.14 -22.98
C LEU A 81 -2.36 2.91 -22.77
N SER A 82 -1.20 2.87 -23.44
CA SER A 82 -0.23 1.78 -23.27
C SER A 82 0.38 1.77 -21.87
N ILE A 83 0.74 2.94 -21.31
CA ILE A 83 1.27 3.06 -19.94
C ILE A 83 0.23 2.56 -18.93
N ILE A 84 -1.03 2.99 -19.07
CA ILE A 84 -2.12 2.53 -18.20
C ILE A 84 -2.30 1.02 -18.33
N SER A 85 -2.28 0.49 -19.55
CA SER A 85 -2.41 -0.96 -19.81
C SER A 85 -1.28 -1.78 -19.20
N ILE A 86 -0.04 -1.28 -19.23
CA ILE A 86 1.10 -1.97 -18.62
C ILE A 86 0.92 -1.98 -17.09
N ALA A 87 0.57 -0.84 -16.49
CA ALA A 87 0.36 -0.74 -15.05
C ALA A 87 -0.76 -1.69 -14.58
N THR A 88 -1.93 -1.67 -15.23
CA THR A 88 -3.03 -2.59 -14.89
C THR A 88 -2.66 -4.04 -15.13
N GLY A 89 -1.90 -4.34 -16.19
CA GLY A 89 -1.39 -5.68 -16.47
C GLY A 89 -0.50 -6.23 -15.35
N VAL A 90 0.43 -5.42 -14.85
CA VAL A 90 1.31 -5.82 -13.74
C VAL A 90 0.51 -6.14 -12.48
N PHE A 91 -0.42 -5.27 -12.05
CA PHE A 91 -1.27 -5.55 -10.88
C PHE A 91 -2.19 -6.77 -11.09
N GLY A 92 -2.70 -6.95 -12.31
CA GLY A 92 -3.50 -8.10 -12.69
C GLY A 92 -2.73 -9.41 -12.57
N TYR A 93 -1.49 -9.46 -13.09
CA TYR A 93 -0.63 -10.63 -12.99
C TYR A 93 -0.17 -10.92 -11.56
N MET A 94 0.10 -9.88 -10.77
CA MET A 94 0.39 -10.05 -9.33
C MET A 94 -0.78 -10.73 -8.61
N THR A 95 -2.02 -10.30 -8.91
CA THR A 95 -3.23 -10.91 -8.35
C THR A 95 -3.43 -12.35 -8.85
N PHE A 96 -3.22 -12.59 -10.15
CA PHE A 96 -3.42 -13.89 -10.77
C PHE A 96 -2.47 -14.96 -10.23
N TRP A 97 -1.20 -14.62 -10.00
CA TRP A 97 -0.20 -15.54 -9.46
C TRP A 97 -0.12 -15.57 -7.94
N GLY A 98 -0.99 -14.83 -7.24
CA GLY A 98 -0.98 -14.78 -5.78
C GLY A 98 0.29 -14.14 -5.20
N VAL A 99 0.89 -13.21 -5.93
CA VAL A 99 2.06 -12.46 -5.47
C VAL A 99 1.58 -11.42 -4.46
N ASN A 100 2.01 -11.57 -3.22
CA ASN A 100 1.69 -10.62 -2.16
C ASN A 100 2.46 -9.32 -2.34
N LEU A 101 1.80 -8.20 -2.04
CA LEU A 101 2.43 -6.88 -2.00
C LEU A 101 3.17 -6.73 -0.67
N ASP A 102 4.44 -7.13 -0.65
CA ASP A 102 5.36 -6.90 0.47
C ASP A 102 6.25 -5.68 0.18
N ALA A 103 6.89 -5.10 1.20
CA ALA A 103 7.84 -3.98 1.05
C ALA A 103 9.26 -4.39 1.39
#